data_AF-A0A2M7JF79-F1
#
_entry.id   AF-A0A2M7JF79-F1
#
_cell.length_a   1.000
_cell.length_b   1.000
_cell.length_c   1.000
_cell.angle_alpha   90.00
_cell.angle_beta   90.00
_cell.angle_gamma   90.00
#
_symmetry.space_group_name_H-M   'P 1'
#
loop_
_entity.id
_entity.type
_entity.pdbx_description
1 polymer ?
#
loop_
_entity_poly.entity_id
_entity_poly.type
_entity_poly.pdbx_seq_one_letter_code
_entity_poly.pdbx_strand_id
1 'polypeptide(L)'
;MLYVAIKESEKGLSGAYIKVNGSPITFDNFGTPMSPHSIYPTYYNAYSLPDLMVSTAGEIVNNYNPGESGTDDGDIHYLQIEYGGYSSLHFDAKGTVVGSGGKTWETKAPFSHDAEAANQNAVPEPATMLLLGTGMFGLVGIKRRFVPKR
;
A
#
# COMPACT_ATOMS: atom_id res chain seq x y z
N MET A 1 13.33 8.07 -0.47
CA MET A 1 13.29 7.13 -1.61
C MET A 1 11.96 6.40 -1.61
N LEU A 2 11.27 6.38 -2.73
CA LEU A 2 10.10 5.54 -3.00
C LEU A 2 10.55 4.32 -3.79
N TYR A 3 10.23 3.12 -3.33
CA TYR A 3 10.41 1.88 -4.07
C TYR A 3 9.08 1.48 -4.67
N VAL A 4 9.10 1.15 -5.97
CA VAL A 4 7.97 0.58 -6.68
C VAL A 4 8.36 -0.83 -7.07
N ALA A 5 7.50 -1.81 -6.79
CA ALA A 5 7.75 -3.21 -7.10
C ALA A 5 6.62 -3.82 -7.94
N ILE A 6 7.01 -4.72 -8.85
CA ILE A 6 6.15 -5.54 -9.70
C ILE A 6 6.49 -7.02 -9.51
N LYS A 7 5.55 -7.90 -9.87
CA LYS A 7 5.81 -9.34 -9.88
C LYS A 7 6.86 -9.69 -10.94
N GLU A 8 7.69 -10.70 -10.66
CA GLU A 8 8.67 -11.20 -11.62
C GLU A 8 8.06 -11.52 -12.99
N SER A 9 6.90 -12.16 -13.02
CA SER A 9 6.18 -12.55 -14.24
C SER A 9 5.73 -11.38 -15.10
N GLU A 10 5.80 -10.15 -14.59
CA GLU A 10 5.32 -8.95 -15.28
C GLU A 10 6.47 -8.07 -15.78
N LYS A 11 7.72 -8.49 -15.60
CA LYS A 11 8.86 -7.78 -16.18
C LYS A 11 8.83 -7.87 -17.70
N GLY A 12 8.98 -6.72 -18.35
CA GLY A 12 9.11 -6.64 -19.81
C GLY A 12 7.80 -6.83 -20.57
N LEU A 13 6.65 -6.73 -19.89
CA LEU A 13 5.35 -6.71 -20.57
C LEU A 13 5.31 -5.57 -21.59
N SER A 14 5.01 -5.93 -22.84
CA SER A 14 4.93 -4.96 -23.94
C SER A 14 3.81 -3.96 -23.69
N GLY A 15 4.12 -2.67 -23.78
CA GLY A 15 3.16 -1.59 -23.55
C GLY A 15 2.87 -1.32 -22.06
N ALA A 16 3.50 -2.04 -21.13
CA ALA A 16 3.40 -1.72 -19.72
C ALA A 16 4.23 -0.47 -19.39
N TYR A 17 3.72 0.37 -18.49
CA TYR A 17 4.36 1.61 -18.10
C TYR A 17 4.04 1.97 -16.66
N ILE A 18 4.96 2.70 -16.03
CA ILE A 18 4.72 3.41 -14.77
C ILE A 18 5.37 4.79 -14.86
N LYS A 19 4.68 5.80 -14.34
CA LYS A 19 5.18 7.15 -14.18
C LYS A 19 4.93 7.64 -12.76
N VAL A 20 5.91 8.33 -12.20
CA VAL A 20 5.77 9.06 -10.92
C VAL A 20 5.90 10.55 -11.24
N ASN A 21 4.86 11.32 -10.93
CA ASN A 21 4.73 12.73 -11.30
C ASN A 21 5.04 12.97 -12.79
N GLY A 22 4.48 12.13 -13.66
CA GLY A 22 4.69 12.18 -15.12
C GLY A 22 6.06 11.65 -15.61
N SER A 23 7.01 11.37 -14.71
CA SER A 23 8.34 10.86 -15.07
C SER A 23 8.34 9.33 -15.15
N PRO A 24 8.73 8.71 -16.27
CA PRO A 24 8.74 7.25 -16.41
C PRO A 24 9.79 6.61 -15.49
N ILE A 25 9.49 5.42 -14.99
CA ILE A 25 10.43 4.57 -14.24
C ILE A 25 10.69 3.25 -14.99
N THR A 26 11.92 2.74 -14.92
CA THR A 26 12.36 1.48 -15.57
C THR A 26 12.65 0.40 -14.54
N PHE A 27 12.27 -0.85 -14.76
CA PHE A 27 12.50 -1.92 -13.77
C PHE A 27 13.81 -2.66 -14.01
N ASP A 28 14.87 -2.19 -13.37
CA ASP A 28 16.23 -2.69 -13.63
C ASP A 28 16.76 -3.61 -12.52
N ASN A 29 16.17 -3.58 -11.32
CA ASN A 29 16.67 -4.33 -10.15
C ASN A 29 15.78 -5.52 -9.79
N PHE A 30 16.37 -6.70 -9.63
CA PHE A 30 15.68 -7.92 -9.17
C PHE A 30 15.90 -8.16 -7.67
N GLY A 31 14.90 -8.71 -6.99
CA GLY A 31 14.97 -9.06 -5.57
C GLY A 31 14.21 -8.06 -4.67
N THR A 32 14.56 -8.01 -3.39
CA THR A 32 13.89 -7.13 -2.42
C THR A 32 14.86 -6.06 -1.91
N PRO A 33 14.58 -4.76 -2.13
CA PRO A 33 15.37 -3.67 -1.53
C PRO A 33 15.08 -3.54 -0.02
N MET A 34 14.00 -4.17 0.44
CA MET A 34 13.48 -4.14 1.80
C MET A 34 13.15 -5.57 2.27
N SER A 35 12.70 -5.70 3.51
CA SER A 35 12.24 -7.00 4.02
C SER A 35 11.14 -7.54 3.10
N PRO A 36 11.07 -8.85 2.84
CA PRO A 36 10.10 -9.37 1.88
C PRO A 36 8.67 -8.99 2.28
N HIS A 37 7.97 -8.26 1.40
CA HIS A 37 6.58 -7.84 1.59
C HIS A 37 5.57 -8.87 1.07
N SER A 38 6.05 -9.91 0.40
CA SER A 38 5.28 -11.10 0.07
C SER A 38 6.22 -12.29 -0.11
N ILE A 39 5.64 -13.46 -0.39
CA ILE A 39 6.38 -14.68 -0.74
C ILE A 39 6.89 -14.69 -2.20
N TYR A 40 6.54 -13.69 -3.00
CA TYR A 40 6.83 -13.69 -4.44
C TYR A 40 8.12 -12.93 -4.77
N PRO A 41 8.95 -13.44 -5.69
CA PRO A 41 10.03 -12.67 -6.28
C PRO A 41 9.49 -11.43 -7.01
N THR A 42 10.17 -10.29 -6.83
CA THR A 42 9.76 -9.00 -7.39
C THR A 42 10.90 -8.33 -8.13
N TYR A 43 10.55 -7.57 -9.17
CA TYR A 43 11.42 -6.51 -9.69
C TYR A 43 11.04 -5.19 -9.05
N TYR A 44 12.02 -4.33 -8.81
CA TYR A 44 11.78 -3.02 -8.24
C TYR A 44 12.61 -1.93 -8.93
N ASN A 45 12.14 -0.70 -8.79
CA ASN A 45 12.94 0.49 -9.02
C ASN A 45 12.81 1.45 -7.83
N ALA A 46 13.83 2.28 -7.62
CA ALA A 46 13.85 3.30 -6.59
C ALA A 46 13.73 4.68 -7.25
N TYR A 47 12.63 5.36 -6.95
CA TYR A 47 12.40 6.75 -7.30
C TYR A 47 12.86 7.67 -6.16
N SER A 48 13.73 8.63 -6.50
CA SER A 48 14.17 9.64 -5.54
C SER A 48 13.05 10.61 -5.25
N LEU A 49 12.66 10.68 -3.97
CA LEU A 49 11.76 11.71 -3.48
C LEU A 49 12.57 12.93 -3.06
N PRO A 50 12.01 14.15 -3.16
CA PRO A 50 12.60 15.31 -2.51
C PRO A 50 12.62 15.13 -0.98
N ASP A 51 13.35 16.01 -0.29
CA ASP A 51 13.33 16.05 1.16
C ASP A 51 11.92 16.37 1.66
N LEU A 52 11.34 15.45 2.42
CA LEU A 52 9.98 15.52 2.96
C LEU A 52 9.99 16.30 4.28
N MET A 53 10.31 17.58 4.19
CA MET A 53 10.38 18.46 5.34
C MET A 53 8.96 18.76 5.85
N VAL A 54 8.72 18.56 7.15
CA VAL A 54 7.46 18.95 7.79
C VAL A 54 7.24 20.46 7.61
N SER A 55 5.98 20.89 7.49
CA SER A 55 5.50 22.24 7.13
C SER A 55 5.72 22.70 5.68
N THR A 56 6.25 21.86 4.80
CA THR A 56 6.48 22.22 3.38
C THR A 56 5.41 21.72 2.42
N ALA A 57 4.57 20.75 2.81
CA ALA A 57 3.54 20.19 1.95
C ALA A 57 2.24 21.00 1.94
N GLY A 58 2.10 21.95 2.87
CA GLY A 58 0.95 22.86 2.96
C GLY A 58 -0.26 22.29 3.72
N GLU A 59 -0.25 21.00 4.05
CA GLU A 59 -1.25 20.35 4.91
C GLU A 59 -0.55 19.70 6.11
N ILE A 60 -0.73 20.32 7.28
CA ILE A 60 -0.18 19.82 8.55
C ILE A 60 -1.17 18.83 9.15
N VAL A 61 -0.70 17.62 9.40
CA VAL A 61 -1.40 16.59 10.16
C VAL A 61 -0.84 16.53 11.56
N ASN A 62 -1.72 16.69 12.53
CA ASN A 62 -1.39 16.47 13.92
C ASN A 62 -1.70 15.01 14.26
N ASN A 63 -0.79 14.32 14.94
CA ASN A 63 -1.07 12.99 15.44
C ASN A 63 -2.10 13.04 16.58
N TYR A 64 -3.38 12.84 16.25
CA TYR A 64 -4.46 12.66 17.22
C TYR A 64 -4.76 11.17 17.40
N ASN A 65 -3.91 10.46 18.16
CA ASN A 65 -4.31 9.17 18.71
C ASN A 65 -5.38 9.39 19.80
N PRO A 66 -6.59 8.82 19.67
CA PRO A 66 -7.63 9.00 20.69
C PRO A 66 -7.15 8.48 22.06
N GLY A 67 -7.03 9.38 23.03
CA GLY A 67 -6.57 9.04 24.40
C GLY A 67 -5.07 9.17 24.63
N GLU A 68 -4.29 9.56 23.62
CA GLU A 68 -2.88 9.90 23.77
C GLU A 68 -2.65 11.39 23.51
N SER A 69 -1.79 12.01 24.31
CA SER A 69 -1.29 13.36 24.07
C SER A 69 -0.05 13.28 23.17
N GLY A 70 -0.25 13.21 21.86
CA GLY A 70 0.78 13.45 20.85
C GLY A 70 0.86 14.94 20.51
N THR A 71 2.08 15.47 20.36
CA THR A 71 2.34 16.85 19.88
C THR A 71 3.20 16.84 18.61
N ASP A 72 3.27 15.70 17.93
CA ASP A 72 4.07 15.56 16.72
C ASP A 72 3.31 16.14 15.53
N ASP A 73 3.95 17.08 14.85
CA ASP A 73 3.51 17.64 13.59
C ASP A 73 4.03 16.76 12.45
N GLY A 74 3.16 16.46 11.49
CA GLY A 74 3.49 15.83 10.22
C GLY A 74 2.85 16.57 9.06
N ASP A 75 3.17 16.16 7.84
CA ASP A 75 2.61 16.73 6.62
C ASP A 75 2.13 15.61 5.69
N ILE A 76 1.09 15.88 4.88
CA ILE A 76 0.69 14.98 3.79
C ILE A 76 1.36 15.41 2.48
N HIS A 77 2.20 14.53 1.94
CA HIS A 77 2.78 14.69 0.61
C HIS A 77 2.05 13.82 -0.41
N TYR A 78 1.44 14.45 -1.41
CA TYR A 78 0.79 13.76 -2.51
C TYR A 78 1.78 13.46 -3.64
N LEU A 79 1.75 12.22 -4.13
CA LEU A 79 2.51 11.77 -5.30
C LEU A 79 1.52 11.19 -6.32
N GLN A 80 1.62 11.62 -7.57
CA GLN A 80 0.80 11.07 -8.64
C GLN A 80 1.52 9.88 -9.26
N ILE A 81 0.87 8.71 -9.23
CA ILE A 81 1.38 7.49 -9.85
C ILE A 81 0.42 7.07 -10.96
N GLU A 82 0.93 7.01 -12.18
CA GLU A 82 0.21 6.51 -13.35
C GLU A 82 0.82 5.19 -13.77
N TYR A 83 0.00 4.17 -14.03
CA TYR A 83 0.49 2.88 -14.48
C TYR A 83 -0.49 2.17 -15.41
N GLY A 84 0.05 1.28 -16.24
CA GLY A 84 -0.74 0.42 -17.12
C GLY A 84 0.03 -0.85 -17.47
N GLY A 85 -0.72 -1.92 -17.76
CA GLY A 85 -0.15 -3.22 -18.16
C GLY A 85 0.31 -4.12 -17.01
N TYR A 86 0.16 -3.71 -15.75
CA TYR A 86 0.49 -4.51 -14.56
C TYR A 86 -0.79 -4.97 -13.83
N SER A 87 -0.76 -6.17 -13.23
CA SER A 87 -1.89 -6.67 -12.42
C SER A 87 -1.92 -6.05 -11.02
N SER A 88 -0.75 -5.72 -10.47
CA SER A 88 -0.58 -5.12 -9.15
C SER A 88 0.74 -4.36 -9.09
N LEU A 89 0.77 -3.27 -8.33
CA LEU A 89 1.97 -2.55 -7.93
C LEU A 89 2.05 -2.51 -6.41
N HIS A 90 3.26 -2.67 -5.88
CA HIS A 90 3.54 -2.48 -4.45
C HIS A 90 4.45 -1.27 -4.26
N PHE A 91 4.16 -0.45 -3.24
CA PHE A 91 4.93 0.74 -2.91
C PHE A 91 5.53 0.64 -1.51
N ASP A 92 6.82 0.93 -1.38
CA ASP A 92 7.49 1.11 -0.09
C ASP A 92 8.25 2.42 -0.05
N ALA A 93 8.36 3.05 1.12
CA ALA A 93 9.20 4.25 1.28
C ALA A 93 10.27 4.05 2.34
N LYS A 94 11.48 4.52 2.03
CA LYS A 94 12.62 4.59 2.95
C LYS A 94 13.22 5.99 2.91
N GLY A 95 13.65 6.48 4.05
CA GLY A 95 14.34 7.76 4.17
C GLY A 95 15.40 7.75 5.26
N THR A 96 16.12 8.87 5.33
CA THR A 96 17.00 9.18 6.45
C THR A 96 16.34 10.29 7.25
N VAL A 97 16.13 10.06 8.54
CA VAL A 97 15.64 11.10 9.45
C VAL A 97 16.84 11.85 10.00
N VAL A 98 16.74 13.17 10.06
CA VAL A 98 17.70 14.04 10.72
C VAL A 98 17.07 14.56 12.01
N GLY A 99 17.49 14.04 13.15
CA GLY A 99 17.01 14.46 14.46
C GLY A 99 17.78 15.64 15.05
N SER A 100 17.38 16.03 16.25
CA SER A 100 18.02 17.12 17.00
C SER A 100 19.52 16.86 17.18
N GLY A 101 20.33 17.90 16.99
CA GLY A 101 21.79 17.83 17.03
C GLY A 101 22.45 17.18 15.80
N GLY A 102 21.71 17.01 14.69
CA GLY A 102 22.24 16.48 13.42
C GLY A 102 22.43 14.96 13.40
N LYS A 103 21.92 14.25 14.41
CA LYS A 103 21.95 12.78 14.43
C LYS A 103 21.06 12.23 13.32
N THR A 104 21.60 11.33 12.50
CA THR A 104 20.86 10.69 11.43
C THR A 104 20.57 9.21 11.73
N TRP A 105 19.42 8.72 11.27
CA TRP A 105 19.10 7.28 11.24
C TRP A 105 18.22 6.96 10.04
N GLU A 106 18.32 5.72 9.56
CA GLU A 106 17.42 5.25 8.52
C GLU A 106 16.04 4.96 9.11
N THR A 107 14.99 5.38 8.40
CA THR A 107 13.61 5.04 8.71
C THR A 107 12.93 4.43 7.48
N LYS A 108 11.89 3.66 7.74
CA LYS A 108 11.02 3.07 6.73
C LYS A 108 9.60 3.49 7.04
N ALA A 109 8.81 3.76 6.01
CA ALA A 109 7.38 3.89 6.20
C ALA A 109 6.84 2.59 6.82
N PRO A 110 5.88 2.67 7.76
CA PRO A 110 5.18 1.49 8.24
C PRO A 110 4.57 0.72 7.06
N PHE A 111 4.56 -0.60 7.16
CA PHE A 111 3.94 -1.42 6.12
C PHE A 111 2.45 -1.11 6.06
N SER A 112 1.99 -0.70 4.89
CA SER A 112 0.58 -0.43 4.64
C SER A 112 0.02 -1.53 3.76
N HIS A 113 -1.09 -2.13 4.19
CA HIS A 113 -1.88 -3.04 3.36
C HIS A 113 -2.56 -2.32 2.20
N ASP A 114 -2.70 -1.00 2.27
CA ASP A 114 -3.29 -0.16 1.22
C ASP A 114 -2.24 0.36 0.22
N ALA A 115 -0.97 -0.01 0.39
CA ALA A 115 0.11 0.33 -0.55
C ALA A 115 0.16 -0.60 -1.78
N GLU A 116 -0.86 -1.44 -1.97
CA GLU A 116 -1.02 -2.27 -3.15
C GLU A 116 -2.06 -1.65 -4.09
N ALA A 117 -1.63 -1.29 -5.31
CA ALA A 117 -2.55 -0.88 -6.37
C ALA A 117 -2.97 -2.11 -7.19
N ALA A 118 -3.80 -2.97 -6.59
CA ALA A 118 -4.51 -4.00 -7.33
C ALA A 118 -5.64 -3.34 -8.13
N ASN A 119 -5.80 -3.74 -9.40
CA ASN A 119 -6.83 -3.24 -10.29
C ASN A 119 -8.19 -3.22 -9.55
N GLN A 120 -8.73 -2.03 -9.24
CA GLN A 120 -9.78 -1.78 -8.23
C GLN A 120 -11.17 -2.37 -8.54
N ASN A 121 -11.25 -3.30 -9.48
CA ASN A 121 -12.33 -4.27 -9.51
C ASN A 121 -12.09 -5.28 -8.37
N ALA A 122 -12.28 -4.82 -7.13
CA ALA A 122 -12.38 -5.66 -5.94
C ALA A 122 -13.67 -6.48 -6.06
N VAL A 123 -13.67 -7.44 -6.99
CA VAL A 123 -14.63 -8.53 -7.00
C VAL A 123 -14.44 -9.22 -5.66
N PRO A 124 -15.49 -9.35 -4.83
CA PRO A 124 -15.38 -10.09 -3.58
C PRO A 124 -14.75 -11.44 -3.87
N GLU A 125 -13.65 -11.75 -3.18
CA GLU A 125 -12.96 -13.01 -3.39
C GLU A 125 -13.97 -14.16 -3.27
N PRO A 126 -13.83 -15.25 -4.06
CA PRO A 126 -14.79 -16.35 -4.06
C PRO A 126 -15.12 -16.88 -2.64
N ALA A 127 -14.14 -16.83 -1.74
CA ALA A 127 -14.29 -17.19 -0.33
C ALA A 127 -15.28 -16.27 0.43
N THR A 128 -15.26 -14.96 0.15
CA THR A 128 -16.17 -13.98 0.76
C THR A 128 -17.61 -14.20 0.29
N MET A 129 -17.81 -14.50 -0.99
CA MET A 129 -19.13 -14.86 -1.53
C MET A 129 -19.65 -16.17 -0.94
N LEU A 130 -18.77 -17.16 -0.78
CA LEU A 130 -19.11 -18.42 -0.14
C LEU A 130 -19.46 -18.22 1.34
N LEU A 131 -18.70 -17.41 2.08
CA LEU A 131 -18.94 -17.13 3.48
C LEU A 131 -20.25 -16.35 3.68
N LEU A 132 -20.50 -15.33 2.85
CA LEU A 132 -21.77 -14.61 2.85
C LEU A 132 -22.94 -15.54 2.55
N GLY A 133 -22.83 -16.36 1.50
CA GLY A 133 -23.85 -17.32 1.11
C GLY A 133 -24.15 -18.33 2.22
N THR A 134 -23.11 -18.97 2.78
CA THR A 134 -23.24 -19.96 3.84
C THR A 134 -23.77 -19.35 5.14
N GLY A 135 -23.36 -18.13 5.49
CA GLY A 135 -23.92 -17.37 6.61
C GLY A 135 -25.41 -17.10 6.46
N MET A 136 -25.86 -16.68 5.27
CA MET A 136 -27.28 -16.46 5.00
C MET A 136 -28.10 -17.74 5.05
N PHE A 137 -27.60 -18.85 4.50
CA PHE A 137 -28.26 -20.16 4.60
C PHE A 137 -28.36 -20.64 6.05
N GLY A 138 -27.32 -20.42 6.86
CA GLY A 138 -27.34 -20.73 8.29
C GLY A 138 -28.44 -19.99 9.05
N LEU A 139 -28.61 -18.69 8.81
CA LEU A 139 -29.66 -17.87 9.46
C LEU A 139 -31.09 -18.33 9.09
N VAL A 140 -31.33 -18.68 7.82
CA VAL A 140 -32.63 -19.22 7.37
C VAL A 140 -32.91 -20.59 8.02
N GLY A 141 -31.89 -21.44 8.12
CA GLY A 141 -32.00 -22.75 8.77
C GLY A 141 -32.36 -22.64 10.26
N ILE A 142 -31.72 -21.72 10.98
CA ILE A 142 -32.00 -21.46 12.41
C ILE A 142 -33.44 -20.96 12.59
N LYS A 143 -33.91 -20.01 11.78
CA LYS A 143 -35.28 -19.49 11.86
C LYS A 143 -36.33 -20.60 11.75
N ARG A 144 -36.14 -21.59 10.87
CA ARG A 144 -37.09 -22.71 10.70
C ARG A 144 -37.13 -23.67 11.88
N ARG A 145 -36.04 -23.77 12.66
CA ARG A 145 -35.96 -24.67 13.82
C ARG A 145 -36.64 -24.09 15.06
N PHE A 146 -36.71 -22.76 15.17
CA PHE A 146 -37.25 -22.07 16.35
C PHE A 146 -38.62 -21.43 16.15
N VAL A 147 -39.23 -21.53 14.95
CA VAL A 147 -40.64 -21.15 14.76
C VAL A 147 -41.54 -22.29 15.26
N PRO A 148 -42.35 -22.07 16.33
CA PRO A 148 -43.28 -23.08 16.81
C PRO A 148 -44.32 -23.36 15.71
N LYS A 149 -44.55 -24.64 15.41
CA LYS A 149 -45.68 -25.03 14.56
C LYS A 149 -46.97 -24.62 15.27
N ARG A 150 -47.68 -23.64 14.72
CA ARG A 150 -49.07 -23.32 15.08
C ARG A 150 -50.00 -24.27 14.35
#